data_AF-A0A7X5SC36-F1
#
_entry.id   AF-A0A7X5SC36-F1
#
_cell.length_a   1.000
_cell.length_b   1.000
_cell.length_c   1.000
_cell.angle_alpha   90.00
_cell.angle_beta   90.00
_cell.angle_gamma   90.00
#
_symmetry.space_group_name_H-M   'P 1'
#
loop_
_entity.id
_entity.type
_entity.pdbx_description
1 polymer ?
#
loop_
_entity_poly.entity_id
_entity_poly.type
_entity_poly.pdbx_seq_one_letter_code
_entity_poly.pdbx_strand_id
1 'polypeptide(L)'
;EGRTKELETFFTLRQQLSKRDGRPNVALSDFVAPKDTGVADYVGGFVVTAGIEEVAIAERFERANDDYSSILVKALADRFAEAFAERMHERVRKEFWGYATGESFSNEELVG
;
A
#
# COMPACT_ATOMS: atom_id res chain seq x y z
N GLU A 1 23.03 -0.84 -14.16
CA GLU A 1 22.46 0.50 -14.36
C GLU A 1 22.95 1.43 -13.26
N GLY A 2 23.58 2.57 -13.60
CA GLY A 2 24.10 3.51 -12.61
C GLY A 2 23.03 4.51 -12.21
N ARG A 3 22.53 4.44 -10.97
CA ARG A 3 21.55 5.36 -10.34
C ARG A 3 22.15 6.75 -10.08
N THR A 4 22.68 7.38 -11.11
CA THR A 4 23.50 8.60 -11.02
C THR A 4 22.69 9.89 -11.18
N LYS A 5 21.50 9.81 -11.79
CA LYS A 5 20.59 10.93 -11.98
C LYS A 5 19.36 10.74 -11.09
N GLU A 6 19.05 11.74 -10.28
CA GLU A 6 17.78 11.80 -9.54
C GLU A 6 16.62 11.94 -10.54
N LEU A 7 15.61 11.07 -10.39
CA LEU A 7 14.41 11.11 -11.22
C LEU A 7 13.32 11.95 -10.55
N GLU A 8 13.05 11.66 -9.27
CA GLU A 8 11.97 12.29 -8.49
C GLU A 8 12.31 12.31 -7.00
N THR A 9 11.61 13.18 -6.26
CA THR A 9 11.68 13.27 -4.79
C THR A 9 10.33 12.92 -4.17
N PHE A 10 10.30 11.95 -3.25
CA PHE A 10 9.09 11.63 -2.47
C PHE A 10 9.09 12.40 -1.15
N PHE A 11 8.30 13.48 -1.08
CA PHE A 11 8.22 14.33 0.12
C PHE A 11 7.36 13.68 1.20
N THR A 12 7.84 13.73 2.45
CA THR A 12 7.14 13.16 3.60
C THR A 12 7.00 14.21 4.70
N LEU A 13 5.92 14.13 5.47
CA LEU A 13 5.68 15.01 6.61
C LEU A 13 6.24 14.39 7.89
N ARG A 14 6.76 15.24 8.77
CA ARG A 14 7.19 14.87 10.11
C ARG A 14 6.10 15.17 11.11
N GLN A 15 5.91 14.28 12.09
CA GLN A 15 5.07 14.57 13.25
C GLN A 15 5.56 15.86 13.96
N GLN A 16 4.64 16.76 14.33
CA GLN A 16 5.01 18.07 14.90
C GLN A 16 4.53 18.28 16.36
N LEU A 17 3.72 17.38 16.89
CA LEU A 17 3.24 17.47 18.27
C LEU A 17 4.33 17.05 19.25
N SER A 18 4.49 17.80 20.34
CA SER A 18 5.39 17.43 21.44
C SER A 18 5.04 16.05 21.97
N LYS A 19 5.99 15.12 21.87
CA LYS A 19 5.84 13.77 22.39
C LYS A 19 6.18 13.73 23.88
N ARG A 20 5.46 12.90 24.62
CA ARG A 20 5.85 12.51 25.98
C ARG A 20 6.90 11.40 25.91
N ASP A 21 7.73 11.29 26.94
CA ASP A 21 8.62 10.15 27.17
C ASP A 21 9.78 9.98 26.15
N GLY A 22 10.28 11.08 25.57
CA GLY A 22 11.47 11.04 24.69
C GLY A 22 11.26 10.36 23.34
N ARG A 23 10.00 10.06 22.96
CA ARG A 23 9.70 9.46 21.65
C ARG A 23 10.03 10.44 20.52
N PRO A 24 10.67 9.98 19.44
CA PRO A 24 10.99 10.84 18.30
C PRO A 24 9.73 11.25 17.55
N ASN A 25 9.82 12.38 16.87
CA ASN A 25 8.84 12.79 15.88
C ASN A 25 9.16 12.10 14.56
N VAL A 26 8.39 11.07 14.22
CA VAL A 26 8.64 10.21 13.05
C VAL A 26 8.20 10.90 11.75
N ALA A 27 8.96 10.69 10.68
CA ALA A 27 8.59 10.92 9.28
C ALA A 27 8.82 9.64 8.47
N LEU A 28 8.12 9.45 7.34
CA LEU A 28 8.33 8.26 6.49
C LEU A 28 9.76 8.19 5.93
N SER A 29 10.41 9.34 5.70
CA SER A 29 11.80 9.39 5.25
C SER A 29 12.80 8.79 6.25
N ASP A 30 12.43 8.65 7.52
CA ASP A 30 13.31 8.12 8.57
C ASP A 30 13.59 6.62 8.39
N PHE A 31 12.79 5.92 7.57
CA PHE A 31 12.94 4.49 7.26
C PHE A 31 13.78 4.22 6.01
N VAL A 32 14.43 5.25 5.45
CA VAL A 32 15.34 5.13 4.30
C VAL A 32 16.71 5.66 4.71
N ALA A 33 17.77 4.95 4.35
CA ALA A 33 19.13 5.31 4.69
C ALA A 33 19.49 6.73 4.22
N PRO A 34 19.97 7.61 5.12
CA PRO A 34 20.45 8.93 4.74
C PRO A 34 21.61 8.84 3.74
N LYS A 35 21.64 9.76 2.76
CA LYS A 35 22.58 9.74 1.63
C LYS A 35 24.06 9.75 2.07
N ASP A 36 24.36 10.41 3.17
CA ASP A 36 25.70 10.50 3.77
C ASP A 36 26.19 9.20 4.40
N THR A 37 25.30 8.24 4.69
CA THR A 37 25.69 6.91 5.17
C THR A 37 26.39 6.07 4.09
N GLY A 38 26.20 6.41 2.80
CA GLY A 38 26.70 5.63 1.67
C GLY A 38 26.02 4.26 1.48
N VAL A 39 25.00 3.94 2.28
CA VAL A 39 24.23 2.69 2.14
C VAL A 39 23.28 2.81 0.96
N ALA A 40 23.31 1.82 0.07
CA ALA A 40 22.34 1.73 -1.02
C ALA A 40 21.00 1.21 -0.48
N ASP A 41 19.99 2.08 -0.49
CA ASP A 41 18.64 1.78 -0.02
C ASP A 41 17.59 1.97 -1.13
N TYR A 42 16.36 1.54 -0.87
CA TYR A 42 15.32 1.34 -1.87
C TYR A 42 13.95 1.73 -1.30
N VAL A 43 13.09 2.23 -2.17
CA VAL A 43 11.68 2.46 -1.89
C VAL A 43 10.88 1.95 -3.08
N GLY A 44 9.72 1.35 -2.81
CA GLY A 44 8.79 0.86 -3.81
C GLY A 44 7.37 1.37 -3.54
N GLY A 45 6.53 1.34 -4.56
CA GLY A 45 5.11 1.70 -4.46
C GLY A 45 4.29 0.91 -5.48
N PHE A 46 3.01 0.71 -5.18
CA PHE A 46 2.06 0.02 -6.06
C PHE A 46 0.69 0.69 -6.02
N VAL A 47 -0.10 0.47 -7.06
CA VAL A 47 -1.49 0.91 -7.18
C VAL A 47 -2.32 -0.28 -7.66
N VAL A 48 -3.41 -0.56 -6.98
CA VAL A 48 -4.33 -1.68 -7.28
C VAL A 48 -5.76 -1.18 -7.38
N THR A 49 -6.59 -1.93 -8.09
CA THR A 49 -8.04 -1.74 -8.16
C THR A 49 -8.69 -3.11 -8.32
N ALA A 50 -9.92 -3.27 -7.82
CA ALA A 50 -10.74 -4.45 -8.09
C ALA A 50 -11.27 -4.51 -9.53
N GLY A 51 -11.23 -3.38 -10.24
CA GLY A 51 -11.72 -3.24 -11.61
C GLY A 51 -12.26 -1.84 -11.85
N ILE A 52 -12.10 -1.31 -13.06
CA ILE A 52 -12.60 0.02 -13.43
C ILE A 52 -14.13 0.03 -13.63
N GLU A 53 -14.72 -1.16 -13.74
CA GLU A 53 -16.12 -1.39 -14.06
C GLU A 53 -17.06 -1.31 -12.85
N GLU A 54 -16.53 -1.24 -11.62
CA GLU A 54 -17.32 -1.21 -10.38
C GLU A 54 -18.47 -0.19 -10.47
N VAL A 55 -18.14 1.06 -10.81
CA VAL A 55 -19.11 2.16 -10.89
C VAL A 55 -20.22 1.84 -11.89
N ALA A 56 -19.86 1.35 -13.08
CA ALA A 56 -20.82 1.03 -14.13
C ALA A 56 -21.73 -0.16 -13.74
N ILE A 57 -21.22 -1.15 -13.01
CA ILE A 57 -22.00 -2.28 -12.53
C ILE A 57 -22.99 -1.82 -11.44
N ALA A 58 -22.54 -0.97 -10.51
CA ALA A 58 -23.40 -0.47 -9.45
C ALA A 58 -24.54 0.42 -9.99
N GLU A 59 -24.23 1.33 -10.92
CA GLU A 59 -25.24 2.16 -11.58
C GLU A 59 -26.28 1.33 -12.32
N ARG A 60 -25.90 0.16 -12.88
CA ARG A 60 -26.86 -0.75 -13.52
C ARG A 60 -27.88 -1.30 -12.53
N PHE A 61 -27.45 -1.61 -11.29
CA PHE A 61 -28.35 -2.07 -10.23
C PHE A 61 -29.24 -0.93 -9.71
N GLU A 62 -28.68 0.27 -9.52
CA GLU A 62 -29.44 1.46 -9.12
C GLU A 62 -30.55 1.79 -10.13
N ARG A 63 -30.22 1.76 -11.44
CA ARG A 63 -31.22 1.98 -12.51
C ARG A 63 -32.32 0.90 -12.54
N ALA A 64 -32.05 -0.28 -11.99
CA ALA A 64 -33.02 -1.35 -11.84
C ALA A 64 -33.82 -1.27 -10.51
N ASN A 65 -33.61 -0.22 -9.69
CA ASN A 65 -34.11 -0.08 -8.32
C ASN A 65 -33.66 -1.23 -7.38
N ASP A 66 -32.48 -1.79 -7.63
CA ASP A 66 -31.85 -2.80 -6.79
C ASP A 66 -30.70 -2.17 -5.98
N ASP A 67 -31.07 -1.36 -4.99
CA ASP A 67 -30.10 -0.65 -4.14
C ASP A 67 -29.24 -1.62 -3.33
N TYR A 68 -29.78 -2.78 -2.96
CA TYR A 68 -29.05 -3.81 -2.22
C TYR A 68 -27.86 -4.33 -3.03
N SER A 69 -28.09 -4.74 -4.28
CA SER A 69 -27.00 -5.24 -5.14
C SER A 69 -26.00 -4.14 -5.50
N SER A 70 -26.44 -2.88 -5.63
CA SER A 70 -25.53 -1.73 -5.81
C SER A 70 -24.59 -1.56 -4.60
N ILE A 71 -25.13 -1.59 -3.39
CA ILE A 71 -24.31 -1.50 -2.16
C ILE A 71 -23.36 -2.71 -2.06
N LEU A 72 -23.88 -3.90 -2.36
CA LEU A 72 -23.10 -5.14 -2.26
C LEU A 72 -21.92 -5.16 -3.24
N VAL A 73 -22.12 -4.73 -4.49
CA VAL A 73 -21.02 -4.73 -5.48
C VAL A 73 -19.93 -3.73 -5.11
N LYS A 74 -20.30 -2.54 -4.61
CA LYS A 74 -19.33 -1.54 -4.11
C LYS A 74 -18.53 -2.10 -2.92
N ALA A 75 -19.22 -2.73 -1.97
CA ALA A 75 -18.57 -3.37 -0.82
C ALA A 75 -17.62 -4.50 -1.25
N LEU A 76 -18.02 -5.36 -2.19
CA LEU A 76 -17.16 -6.43 -2.71
C LEU A 76 -15.94 -5.88 -3.45
N ALA A 77 -16.10 -4.84 -4.27
CA ALA A 77 -14.99 -4.22 -4.97
C ALA A 77 -13.96 -3.64 -4.01
N ASP A 78 -14.42 -2.95 -2.96
CA ASP A 78 -13.54 -2.46 -1.89
C ASP A 78 -12.77 -3.61 -1.20
N ARG A 79 -13.46 -4.71 -0.84
CA ARG A 79 -12.80 -5.90 -0.28
C ARG A 79 -11.80 -6.55 -1.24
N PHE A 80 -12.09 -6.61 -2.54
CA PHE A 80 -11.15 -7.13 -3.53
C PHE A 80 -9.94 -6.21 -3.73
N ALA A 81 -10.13 -4.89 -3.70
CA ALA A 81 -9.03 -3.94 -3.82
C ALA A 81 -8.06 -4.06 -2.65
N GLU A 82 -8.57 -4.15 -1.41
CA GLU A 82 -7.76 -4.41 -0.22
C GLU A 82 -7.07 -5.77 -0.25
N ALA A 83 -7.79 -6.85 -0.59
CA ALA A 83 -7.21 -8.17 -0.70
C ALA A 83 -6.09 -8.22 -1.76
N PHE A 84 -6.24 -7.45 -2.85
CA PHE A 84 -5.19 -7.34 -3.85
C PHE A 84 -4.00 -6.53 -3.33
N ALA A 85 -4.22 -5.46 -2.56
CA ALA A 85 -3.15 -4.73 -1.91
C ALA A 85 -2.32 -5.64 -0.99
N GLU A 86 -2.99 -6.45 -0.16
CA GLU A 86 -2.32 -7.37 0.76
C GLU A 86 -1.52 -8.44 0.00
N ARG A 87 -2.13 -9.05 -1.03
CA ARG A 87 -1.45 -10.05 -1.86
C ARG A 87 -0.27 -9.45 -2.63
N MET A 88 -0.40 -8.23 -3.16
CA MET A 88 0.71 -7.53 -3.81
C MET A 88 1.83 -7.24 -2.83
N HIS A 89 1.49 -6.82 -1.61
CA HIS A 89 2.47 -6.58 -0.57
C HIS A 89 3.22 -7.86 -0.21
N GLU A 90 2.53 -8.98 0.01
CA GLU A 90 3.15 -10.30 0.24
C GLU A 90 4.13 -10.70 -0.89
N ARG A 91 3.71 -10.52 -2.15
CA ARG A 91 4.58 -10.79 -3.30
C ARG A 91 5.78 -9.85 -3.37
N VAL A 92 5.64 -8.58 -2.98
CA VAL A 92 6.79 -7.68 -2.88
C VAL A 92 7.79 -8.20 -1.87
N ARG A 93 7.35 -8.61 -0.67
CA ARG A 93 8.23 -9.14 0.38
C ARG A 93 8.95 -10.43 -0.06
N LYS A 94 8.26 -11.33 -0.76
CA LYS A 94 8.74 -12.68 -1.11
C LYS A 94 9.44 -12.77 -2.46
N GLU A 95 8.97 -12.05 -3.46
CA GLU A 95 9.36 -12.25 -4.87
C GLU A 95 10.05 -11.02 -5.48
N PHE A 96 9.44 -9.84 -5.38
CA PHE A 96 9.94 -8.66 -6.12
C PHE A 96 11.07 -7.94 -5.40
N TRP A 97 10.92 -7.69 -4.10
CA TRP A 97 11.98 -7.17 -3.24
C TRP A 97 12.77 -8.33 -2.63
N GLY A 98 12.07 -9.39 -2.20
CA GLY A 98 12.69 -10.65 -1.80
C GLY A 98 13.47 -10.58 -0.49
N TYR A 99 13.15 -9.65 0.41
CA TYR A 99 13.81 -9.60 1.72
C TYR A 99 13.24 -10.64 2.71
N ALA A 100 12.10 -11.26 2.40
CA ALA A 100 11.44 -12.25 3.24
C ALA A 100 11.00 -13.49 2.43
N THR A 101 11.91 -14.08 1.64
CA THR A 101 11.58 -15.20 0.73
C THR A 101 11.00 -16.44 1.44
N GLY A 102 11.31 -16.64 2.73
CA GLY A 102 10.81 -17.75 3.56
C GLY A 102 9.49 -17.46 4.29
N GLU A 103 8.86 -16.31 4.05
CA GLU A 103 7.62 -15.92 4.72
C GLU A 103 6.46 -16.88 4.42
N SER A 104 5.78 -17.34 5.46
CA SER A 104 4.69 -18.32 5.39
C SER A 104 3.49 -17.95 6.28
N PHE A 105 3.19 -16.66 6.41
CA PHE A 105 2.07 -16.19 7.23
C PHE A 105 0.71 -16.71 6.72
N SER A 106 -0.20 -16.99 7.64
CA SER A 106 -1.61 -17.25 7.34
C SER A 106 -2.32 -15.94 6.96
N ASN A 107 -3.54 -16.06 6.41
CA ASN A 107 -4.34 -14.87 6.13
C ASN A 107 -4.71 -14.10 7.41
N GLU A 108 -4.93 -14.78 8.55
CA GLU A 108 -5.16 -14.08 9.83
C GLU A 108 -3.92 -13.32 10.29
N GLU A 109 -2.72 -13.86 10.08
CA GLU A 109 -1.46 -13.20 10.43
C GLU A 109 -1.15 -12.01 9.53
N LEU A 110 -1.59 -12.02 8.28
CA LEU A 110 -1.48 -10.88 7.37
C LEU A 110 -2.43 -9.72 7.74
N VAL A 111 -3.58 -10.05 8.34
CA VAL A 111 -4.59 -9.06 8.77
C VAL A 111 -4.29 -8.48 10.17
N GLY A 112 -3.50 -9.20 10.98
CA GLY A 112 -3.29 -8.99 12.42
C GLY A 112 -2.42 -7.82 12.84
#